data_AF-A0A8J8T0S2-F1
#
_entry.id   AF-A0A8J8T0S2-F1
#
_cell.length_a   1.000
_cell.length_b   1.000
_cell.length_c   1.000
_cell.angle_alpha   90.00
_cell.angle_beta   90.00
_cell.angle_gamma   90.00
#
_symmetry.space_group_name_H-M   'P 1'
#
loop_
_entity.id
_entity.type
_entity.pdbx_description
1 polymer ?
#
loop_
_entity_poly.entity_id
_entity_poly.type
_entity_poly.pdbx_seq_one_letter_code
_entity_poly.pdbx_strand_id
1 'polypeptide(L)'
;MNMKEQQESPLEQAVGTRLPSLKTLPYFKHAMNLLTAIPTLLLFSLFFLCLSLLSTHTDVDMSHYLDRVEKYNEEQLSQRLSLIKIAARIMPSQNTENNMLYMDWVSMTTDTEQTDAAASQDYFYNKSLHLYNNTRDYFPVLNLSPEFVPVGDSKQVCINIAWTGLAQQRVKSLYREVSGLPICSESLNPRFRWQSGDPRTGIDINIWRQNVEEVSCSSTLTCQMACPGVYKPPTSDLLKGKCYTYDVLKSICLEVGLTVDPETQEEKWEYRGGCFKNDSPTLYERGIPGTVYEFEYVPIEVRADDDPFNVAAKEGTISDEDSGVDLSFFGWLSWLAFSFAVIGGLVLGVSYGALQVLKGTQ
;
A
#
# COMPACT_ATOMS: atom_id res chain seq x y z
N MET A 1 41.34 -46.10 87.87
CA MET A 1 42.57 -46.91 87.81
C MET A 1 42.36 -47.94 86.72
N ASN A 2 43.15 -47.86 85.64
CA ASN A 2 43.39 -48.84 84.55
C ASN A 2 42.22 -49.33 83.67
N MET A 3 42.28 -48.99 82.36
CA MET A 3 42.58 -49.89 81.21
C MET A 3 41.32 -50.62 80.70
N LYS A 4 41.06 -50.84 79.40
CA LYS A 4 41.81 -50.68 78.16
C LYS A 4 40.79 -50.68 76.99
N GLU A 5 41.14 -49.89 76.01
CA GLU A 5 40.84 -49.91 74.58
C GLU A 5 40.58 -51.30 73.95
N GLN A 6 39.55 -51.41 73.10
CA GLN A 6 39.59 -52.25 71.90
C GLN A 6 38.72 -51.66 70.79
N GLN A 7 39.40 -51.32 69.71
CA GLN A 7 38.95 -50.62 68.52
C GLN A 7 38.73 -51.68 67.42
N GLU A 8 37.51 -51.82 66.92
CA GLU A 8 37.21 -52.60 65.72
C GLU A 8 36.92 -51.62 64.56
N SER A 9 37.65 -51.79 63.46
CA SER A 9 37.47 -51.03 62.22
C SER A 9 36.44 -51.71 61.33
N PRO A 10 35.54 -50.97 60.66
CA PRO A 10 34.86 -51.45 59.46
C PRO A 10 35.42 -50.71 58.24
N LEU A 11 36.56 -51.19 57.73
CA LEU A 11 37.05 -50.87 56.39
C LEU A 11 36.88 -52.14 55.54
N GLU A 12 35.73 -52.28 54.87
CA GLU A 12 35.50 -53.11 53.65
C GLU A 12 34.00 -53.40 53.47
N GLN A 13 33.21 -52.42 53.00
CA GLN A 13 31.93 -52.71 52.37
C GLN A 13 31.44 -51.51 51.53
N ALA A 14 32.18 -51.20 50.47
CA ALA A 14 31.72 -50.24 49.45
C ALA A 14 32.25 -50.63 48.06
N VAL A 15 31.98 -51.87 47.64
CA VAL A 15 32.20 -52.31 46.25
C VAL A 15 30.84 -52.71 45.68
N GLY A 16 30.34 -51.93 44.72
CA GLY A 16 29.22 -52.35 43.89
C GLY A 16 28.06 -51.38 43.70
N THR A 17 28.25 -50.06 43.82
CA THR A 17 27.27 -49.12 43.25
C THR A 17 27.40 -49.15 41.72
N ARG A 18 26.60 -50.04 41.09
CA ARG A 18 26.39 -50.04 39.64
C ARG A 18 25.98 -48.62 39.23
N LEU A 19 26.84 -47.96 38.45
CA LEU A 19 26.55 -46.66 37.84
C LEU A 19 25.17 -46.75 37.15
N PRO A 20 24.23 -45.85 37.48
CA PRO A 20 22.92 -45.84 36.84
C PRO A 20 23.11 -45.70 35.34
N SER A 21 22.47 -46.59 34.58
CA SER A 21 22.47 -46.60 33.13
C SER A 21 22.20 -45.19 32.59
N LEU A 22 23.12 -44.65 31.79
CA LEU A 22 23.03 -43.31 31.20
C LEU A 22 21.69 -43.04 30.46
N LYS A 23 20.95 -44.09 30.10
CA LYS A 23 19.66 -44.01 29.41
C LYS A 23 18.50 -43.48 30.27
N THR A 24 18.63 -43.40 31.60
CA THR A 24 17.53 -42.95 32.49
C THR A 24 17.63 -41.48 32.92
N LEU A 25 18.63 -40.74 32.45
CA LEU A 25 18.73 -39.31 32.75
C LEU A 25 17.71 -38.53 31.90
N PRO A 26 16.78 -37.76 32.51
CA PRO A 26 15.75 -37.00 31.78
C PRO A 26 16.35 -36.03 30.76
N TYR A 27 17.58 -35.56 31.00
CA TYR A 27 18.35 -34.70 30.10
C TYR A 27 18.72 -35.36 28.76
N PHE A 28 18.89 -36.69 28.71
CA PHE A 28 19.26 -37.39 27.48
C PHE A 28 18.15 -37.34 26.43
N LYS A 29 16.89 -37.44 26.87
CA LYS A 29 15.72 -37.33 25.98
C LYS A 29 15.59 -35.91 25.39
N HIS A 30 15.86 -34.88 26.18
CA HIS A 30 15.82 -33.51 25.71
C HIS A 30 16.96 -33.19 24.74
N ALA A 31 18.18 -33.67 25.00
CA ALA A 31 19.31 -33.51 24.09
C ALA A 31 19.07 -34.19 22.73
N MET A 32 18.49 -35.41 22.74
CA MET A 32 18.08 -36.12 21.53
C MET A 32 17.04 -35.35 20.71
N ASN A 33 16.00 -34.81 21.37
CA ASN A 33 14.98 -34.01 20.69
C ASN A 33 15.58 -32.73 20.09
N LEU A 34 16.51 -32.07 20.80
CA LEU A 34 17.19 -30.87 20.28
C LEU A 34 18.07 -31.20 19.07
N LEU A 35 18.78 -32.33 19.11
CA LEU A 35 19.62 -32.80 18.01
C LEU A 35 18.81 -33.06 16.72
N THR A 36 17.56 -33.51 16.84
CA THR A 36 16.64 -33.66 15.70
C THR A 36 15.94 -32.36 15.28
N ALA A 37 15.76 -31.41 16.21
CA ALA A 37 15.10 -30.13 15.95
C ALA A 37 15.98 -29.13 15.19
N ILE A 38 17.30 -29.14 15.40
CA ILE A 38 18.22 -28.18 14.75
C ILE A 38 18.24 -28.35 13.22
N PRO A 39 18.41 -29.56 12.64
CA PRO A 39 18.39 -29.73 11.18
C PRO A 39 17.05 -29.36 10.55
N THR A 40 15.94 -29.63 11.24
CA THR A 40 14.60 -29.28 10.75
C THR A 40 14.38 -27.77 10.75
N LEU A 41 14.83 -27.04 11.77
CA LEU A 41 14.80 -25.58 11.81
C LEU A 41 15.70 -24.93 10.74
N LEU A 42 16.88 -25.49 10.47
CA LEU A 42 17.77 -25.01 9.42
C LEU A 42 17.18 -25.23 8.01
N LEU A 43 16.56 -26.39 7.76
CA LEU A 43 15.85 -26.66 6.51
C LEU A 43 14.65 -25.72 6.33
N PHE A 44 13.91 -25.45 7.41
CA PHE A 44 12.81 -24.51 7.41
C PHE A 44 13.30 -23.09 7.08
N SER A 45 14.37 -22.64 7.73
CA SER A 45 15.02 -21.34 7.45
C SER A 45 15.46 -21.21 5.99
N LEU A 46 16.13 -22.24 5.44
CA LEU A 46 16.54 -22.28 4.04
C LEU A 46 15.34 -22.22 3.10
N PHE A 47 14.28 -22.96 3.40
CA PHE A 47 13.05 -22.95 2.61
C PHE A 47 12.41 -21.56 2.56
N PHE A 48 12.27 -20.87 3.71
CA PHE A 48 11.75 -19.49 3.73
C PHE A 48 12.68 -18.48 3.08
N LEU A 49 13.99 -18.68 3.18
CA LEU A 49 14.96 -17.85 2.45
C LEU A 49 14.80 -18.05 0.94
N CYS A 50 14.67 -19.29 0.48
CA CYS A 50 14.42 -19.59 -0.93
C CYS A 50 13.07 -19.02 -1.40
N LEU A 51 12.01 -19.12 -0.60
CA LEU A 51 10.73 -18.48 -0.93
C LEU A 51 10.86 -16.96 -1.00
N SER A 52 11.57 -16.34 -0.06
CA SER A 52 11.86 -14.90 -0.09
C SER A 52 12.63 -14.51 -1.34
N LEU A 53 13.68 -15.26 -1.71
CA LEU A 53 14.50 -15.01 -2.90
C LEU A 53 13.77 -15.31 -4.23
N LEU A 54 12.91 -16.34 -4.27
CA LEU A 54 12.08 -16.65 -5.44
C LEU A 54 10.96 -15.61 -5.59
N SER A 55 10.45 -15.08 -4.48
CA SER A 55 9.40 -14.07 -4.49
C SER A 55 9.93 -12.68 -4.80
N THR A 56 11.20 -12.37 -4.52
CA THR A 56 11.84 -11.14 -5.04
C THR A 56 12.04 -11.18 -6.56
N HIS A 57 11.83 -12.35 -7.19
CA HIS A 57 11.90 -12.56 -8.65
C HIS A 57 10.52 -12.70 -9.30
N THR A 58 9.44 -12.22 -8.68
CA THR A 58 8.32 -11.74 -9.50
C THR A 58 8.80 -10.47 -10.19
N ASP A 59 9.65 -10.65 -11.21
CA ASP A 59 10.07 -9.64 -12.16
C ASP A 59 8.79 -9.06 -12.74
N VAL A 60 8.31 -7.97 -12.15
CA VAL A 60 7.73 -6.90 -12.95
C VAL A 60 8.71 -6.74 -14.10
N ASP A 61 8.23 -6.89 -15.32
CA ASP A 61 9.08 -6.95 -16.51
C ASP A 61 9.85 -5.63 -16.64
N MET A 62 10.99 -5.55 -15.96
CA MET A 62 11.82 -4.36 -15.88
C MET A 62 12.29 -3.97 -17.28
N SER A 63 12.35 -4.93 -18.22
CA SER A 63 12.65 -4.65 -19.62
C SER A 63 11.53 -3.85 -20.29
N HIS A 64 10.27 -4.19 -20.06
CA HIS A 64 9.11 -3.42 -20.54
C HIS A 64 9.06 -2.02 -19.90
N TYR A 65 9.38 -1.91 -18.62
CA TYR A 65 9.47 -0.62 -17.94
C TYR A 65 10.59 0.27 -18.53
N LEU A 66 11.80 -0.28 -18.73
CA LEU A 66 12.92 0.47 -19.29
C LEU A 66 12.67 0.91 -20.74
N ASP A 67 12.03 0.09 -21.57
CA ASP A 67 11.61 0.44 -22.93
C ASP A 67 10.64 1.63 -22.94
N ARG A 68 9.66 1.65 -22.02
CA ARG A 68 8.75 2.78 -21.82
C ARG A 68 9.49 4.05 -21.39
N VAL A 69 10.44 3.96 -20.48
CA VAL A 69 11.26 5.11 -20.04
C VAL A 69 12.08 5.67 -21.20
N GLU A 70 12.68 4.80 -22.02
CA GLU A 70 13.43 5.20 -23.21
C GLU A 70 12.51 5.93 -24.20
N LYS A 71 11.35 5.35 -24.51
CA LYS A 71 10.34 5.95 -25.39
C LYS A 71 9.85 7.32 -24.87
N TYR A 72 9.54 7.42 -23.57
CA TYR A 72 9.11 8.66 -22.93
C TYR A 72 10.14 9.78 -23.08
N ASN A 73 11.42 9.43 -22.92
CA ASN A 73 12.52 10.37 -23.08
C ASN A 73 12.75 10.73 -24.56
N GLU A 74 12.63 9.78 -25.48
CA GLU A 74 12.79 9.98 -26.92
C GLU A 74 11.72 10.92 -27.50
N GLU A 75 10.46 10.73 -27.13
CA GLU A 75 9.34 11.52 -27.64
C GLU A 75 9.29 12.94 -27.06
N GLN A 76 10.12 13.25 -26.06
CA GLN A 76 10.16 14.54 -25.36
C GLN A 76 8.77 14.98 -24.85
N LEU A 77 7.90 14.03 -24.51
CA LEU A 77 6.53 14.32 -24.07
C LEU A 77 6.51 15.21 -22.83
N SER A 78 7.43 14.97 -21.88
CA SER A 78 7.65 15.83 -20.72
C SER A 78 7.90 17.29 -21.12
N GLN A 79 8.79 17.51 -22.10
CA GLN A 79 9.13 18.85 -22.56
C GLN A 79 7.93 19.49 -23.25
N ARG A 80 7.20 18.75 -24.11
CA ARG A 80 5.97 19.20 -24.76
C ARG A 80 4.89 19.60 -23.75
N LEU A 81 4.68 18.77 -22.72
CA LEU A 81 3.72 18.99 -21.65
C LEU A 81 4.09 20.22 -20.79
N SER A 82 5.39 20.49 -20.63
CA SER A 82 5.90 21.70 -19.94
C SER A 82 5.62 23.01 -20.69
N LEU A 83 5.40 22.93 -22.01
CA LEU A 83 5.14 24.10 -22.86
C LEU A 83 3.66 24.52 -22.88
N ILE A 84 2.79 23.78 -22.19
CA ILE A 84 1.38 24.10 -22.04
C ILE A 84 1.04 24.43 -20.58
N LYS A 85 -0.07 25.15 -20.37
CA LYS A 85 -0.71 25.33 -19.06
C LYS A 85 -2.01 24.54 -19.08
N ILE A 86 -2.18 23.68 -18.08
CA ILE A 86 -3.43 22.94 -17.87
C ILE A 86 -4.25 23.65 -16.80
N ALA A 87 -5.57 23.64 -16.99
CA ALA A 87 -6.53 24.04 -15.98
C ALA A 87 -7.62 22.97 -15.85
N ALA A 88 -8.00 22.65 -14.62
CA ALA A 88 -9.12 21.78 -14.32
C ALA A 88 -10.39 22.59 -14.02
N ARG A 89 -11.55 21.95 -14.11
CA ARG A 89 -12.84 22.45 -13.60
C ARG A 89 -13.54 21.31 -12.87
N ILE A 90 -13.96 21.56 -11.64
CA ILE A 90 -14.75 20.61 -10.85
C ILE A 90 -16.21 21.03 -10.93
N MET A 91 -17.07 20.12 -11.38
CA MET A 91 -18.47 20.38 -11.70
C MET A 91 -19.42 19.50 -10.86
N PRO A 92 -20.63 19.98 -10.55
CA PRO A 92 -21.17 21.30 -10.89
C PRO A 92 -20.42 22.43 -10.17
N SER A 93 -20.16 23.53 -10.88
CA SER A 93 -19.36 24.62 -10.32
C SER A 93 -20.15 25.37 -9.23
N GLN A 94 -19.53 25.54 -8.06
CA GLN A 94 -20.16 26.18 -6.90
C GLN A 94 -20.01 27.72 -7.00
N ASN A 95 -20.98 28.39 -7.62
CA ASN A 95 -21.16 29.86 -7.61
C ASN A 95 -20.02 30.76 -8.11
N THR A 96 -19.06 30.20 -8.81
CA THR A 96 -17.91 30.91 -9.37
C THR A 96 -17.92 30.74 -10.89
N GLU A 97 -18.46 31.71 -11.61
CA GLU A 97 -18.47 31.68 -13.07
C GLU A 97 -17.02 31.57 -13.60
N ASN A 98 -16.75 30.54 -14.41
CA ASN A 98 -15.46 30.24 -15.03
C ASN A 98 -14.36 29.74 -14.08
N ASN A 99 -14.70 28.96 -13.04
CA ASN A 99 -13.78 28.45 -12.01
C ASN A 99 -12.73 27.44 -12.55
N MET A 100 -11.81 27.96 -13.35
CA MET A 100 -10.64 27.23 -13.83
C MET A 100 -9.61 27.16 -12.72
N LEU A 101 -9.27 25.94 -12.34
CA LEU A 101 -8.24 25.57 -11.39
C LEU A 101 -6.93 25.44 -12.15
N TYR A 102 -6.15 26.51 -12.19
CA TYR A 102 -4.86 26.50 -12.88
C TYR A 102 -3.92 25.52 -12.17
N MET A 103 -3.41 24.56 -12.93
CA MET A 103 -2.53 23.50 -12.42
C MET A 103 -1.07 23.93 -12.60
N ASP A 104 -0.24 23.72 -11.60
CA ASP A 104 1.17 24.10 -11.65
C ASP A 104 2.04 22.99 -12.20
N TRP A 105 2.99 23.37 -13.06
CA TRP A 105 3.98 22.44 -13.59
C TRP A 105 4.96 22.08 -12.49
N VAL A 106 5.06 20.80 -12.18
CA VAL A 106 6.01 20.25 -11.21
C VAL A 106 7.00 19.37 -11.96
N SER A 107 8.28 19.74 -11.89
CA SER A 107 9.41 18.95 -12.37
C SER A 107 10.26 18.59 -11.16
N MET A 108 10.20 17.34 -10.72
CA MET A 108 11.01 16.89 -9.58
C MET A 108 12.41 16.55 -10.06
N THR A 109 13.27 17.57 -10.17
CA THR A 109 14.72 17.41 -10.38
C THR A 109 15.52 17.75 -9.12
N THR A 110 14.87 18.12 -8.01
CA THR A 110 15.52 18.66 -6.82
C THR A 110 15.68 17.63 -5.70
N ASP A 111 16.93 17.42 -5.29
CA ASP A 111 17.46 16.46 -4.30
C ASP A 111 16.82 16.46 -2.90
N THR A 112 15.79 17.28 -2.63
CA THR A 112 15.26 17.53 -1.28
C THR A 112 14.09 16.64 -0.85
N GLU A 113 13.41 15.96 -1.80
CA GLU A 113 12.40 14.93 -1.51
C GLU A 113 12.93 13.50 -1.75
N GLN A 114 14.24 13.39 -1.97
CA GLN A 114 14.92 12.12 -2.23
C GLN A 114 14.99 11.23 -0.98
N THR A 115 14.72 11.75 0.22
CA THR A 115 14.82 10.97 1.48
C THR A 115 13.68 9.98 1.68
N ASP A 116 12.48 10.26 1.17
CA ASP A 116 11.35 9.32 1.22
C ASP A 116 11.32 8.43 -0.03
N ALA A 117 11.80 8.96 -1.17
CA ALA A 117 12.00 8.19 -2.39
C ALA A 117 13.22 7.24 -2.32
N ALA A 118 14.16 7.41 -1.38
CA ALA A 118 15.33 6.54 -1.24
C ALA A 118 14.99 5.10 -0.80
N ALA A 119 13.78 4.86 -0.30
CA ALA A 119 13.31 3.51 0.03
C ALA A 119 12.75 2.76 -1.19
N SER A 120 12.29 3.48 -2.22
CA SER A 120 11.99 2.92 -3.54
C SER A 120 13.22 3.08 -4.42
N GLN A 121 13.95 2.00 -4.69
CA GLN A 121 15.17 2.00 -5.51
C GLN A 121 14.99 2.48 -6.97
N ASP A 122 13.84 3.04 -7.30
CA ASP A 122 13.28 2.96 -8.63
C ASP A 122 12.98 4.35 -9.19
N TYR A 123 13.63 4.56 -10.34
CA TYR A 123 13.24 5.43 -11.44
C TYR A 123 13.98 6.78 -11.56
N PHE A 124 15.14 6.72 -12.22
CA PHE A 124 15.91 7.86 -12.73
C PHE A 124 15.23 8.55 -13.94
N TYR A 125 13.99 8.99 -13.81
CA TYR A 125 13.38 9.88 -14.81
C TYR A 125 12.88 11.16 -14.15
N ASN A 126 12.84 12.23 -14.93
CA ASN A 126 12.32 13.51 -14.47
C ASN A 126 10.80 13.40 -14.38
N LYS A 127 10.28 13.20 -13.17
CA LYS A 127 8.83 13.25 -12.92
C LYS A 127 8.31 14.60 -13.35
N SER A 128 7.31 14.58 -14.22
CA SER A 128 6.82 15.81 -14.85
C SER A 128 5.32 15.75 -15.00
N LEU A 129 4.63 16.65 -14.30
CA LEU A 129 3.17 16.63 -14.21
C LEU A 129 2.62 18.03 -13.97
N HIS A 130 1.34 18.21 -14.27
CA HIS A 130 0.58 19.37 -13.82
C HIS A 130 -0.19 18.99 -12.55
N LEU A 131 -0.01 19.76 -11.47
CA LEU A 131 -0.59 19.51 -10.14
C LEU A 131 -1.55 20.62 -9.73
N TYR A 132 -2.69 20.24 -9.17
CA TYR A 132 -3.51 21.12 -8.35
C TYR A 132 -3.85 20.41 -7.05
N ASN A 133 -3.63 21.04 -5.91
CA ASN A 133 -3.75 20.39 -4.60
C ASN A 133 -4.64 21.14 -3.60
N ASN A 134 -5.29 22.24 -3.98
CA ASN A 134 -6.12 23.00 -3.03
C ASN A 134 -7.61 22.74 -3.29
N THR A 135 -8.14 21.67 -2.71
CA THR A 135 -9.52 21.19 -2.95
C THR A 135 -10.52 21.55 -1.84
N ARG A 136 -10.10 22.34 -0.85
CA ARG A 136 -10.88 22.75 0.35
C ARG A 136 -12.34 23.11 0.09
N ASP A 137 -12.61 23.89 -0.94
CA ASP A 137 -13.96 24.43 -1.18
C ASP A 137 -14.77 23.62 -2.22
N TYR A 138 -14.21 22.51 -2.73
CA TYR A 138 -14.82 21.74 -3.81
C TYR A 138 -15.46 20.44 -3.34
N PHE A 139 -14.93 19.84 -2.28
CA PHE A 139 -15.33 18.52 -1.82
C PHE A 139 -16.08 18.58 -0.49
N PRO A 140 -17.14 17.77 -0.30
CA PRO A 140 -17.88 17.73 0.95
C PRO A 140 -17.09 17.01 2.03
N VAL A 141 -17.23 17.48 3.27
CA VAL A 141 -16.65 16.84 4.46
C VAL A 141 -17.36 15.52 4.76
N LEU A 142 -16.58 14.46 4.98
CA LEU A 142 -17.07 13.15 5.43
C LEU A 142 -16.74 12.96 6.90
N ASN A 143 -17.76 12.85 7.75
CA ASN A 143 -17.60 12.53 9.16
C ASN A 143 -17.90 11.04 9.40
N LEU A 144 -16.87 10.23 9.70
CA LEU A 144 -17.01 8.79 9.98
C LEU A 144 -17.12 8.47 11.47
N SER A 145 -17.80 9.33 12.24
CA SER A 145 -18.09 9.05 13.65
C SER A 145 -18.98 7.81 13.80
N PRO A 146 -18.76 6.95 14.82
CA PRO A 146 -19.65 5.83 15.13
C PRO A 146 -21.12 6.24 15.32
N GLU A 147 -21.35 7.48 15.77
CA GLU A 147 -22.69 8.03 16.01
C GLU A 147 -23.38 8.48 14.71
N PHE A 148 -22.60 8.95 13.73
CA PHE A 148 -23.10 9.51 12.48
C PHE A 148 -22.45 8.81 11.28
N VAL A 149 -23.18 7.86 10.69
CA VAL A 149 -22.72 7.09 9.53
C VAL A 149 -23.46 7.60 8.29
N PRO A 150 -22.77 8.30 7.37
CA PRO A 150 -23.41 8.82 6.17
C PRO A 150 -23.83 7.66 5.27
N VAL A 151 -25.09 7.64 4.86
CA VAL A 151 -25.61 6.54 4.04
C VAL A 151 -25.36 6.82 2.56
N GLY A 152 -24.77 5.84 1.88
CA GLY A 152 -24.48 5.88 0.46
C GLY A 152 -23.13 6.51 0.08
N ASP A 153 -22.85 6.44 -1.20
CA ASP A 153 -21.71 7.10 -1.84
C ASP A 153 -21.84 8.62 -1.76
N SER A 154 -20.72 9.32 -1.92
CA SER A 154 -20.78 10.76 -2.07
C SER A 154 -21.52 11.13 -3.35
N LYS A 155 -22.00 12.38 -3.38
CA LYS A 155 -22.46 12.97 -4.64
C LYS A 155 -21.31 12.96 -5.64
N GLN A 156 -21.60 12.47 -6.84
CA GLN A 156 -20.64 12.47 -7.93
C GLN A 156 -20.32 13.90 -8.37
N VAL A 157 -19.04 14.16 -8.59
CA VAL A 157 -18.53 15.39 -9.20
C VAL A 157 -17.85 15.04 -10.52
N CYS A 158 -17.82 15.96 -11.46
CA CYS A 158 -17.18 15.73 -12.75
C CYS A 158 -15.98 16.66 -12.92
N ILE A 159 -14.85 16.10 -13.36
CA ILE A 159 -13.60 16.84 -13.59
C ILE A 159 -13.37 16.98 -15.09
N ASN A 160 -13.40 18.22 -15.58
CA ASN A 160 -12.98 18.58 -16.93
C ASN A 160 -11.58 19.18 -16.88
N ILE A 161 -10.78 18.92 -17.92
CA ILE A 161 -9.47 19.54 -18.10
C ILE A 161 -9.39 20.24 -19.45
N ALA A 162 -8.74 21.39 -19.45
CA ALA A 162 -8.50 22.21 -20.62
C ALA A 162 -7.04 22.71 -20.61
N TRP A 163 -6.51 23.03 -21.79
CA TRP A 163 -5.12 23.40 -21.96
C TRP A 163 -4.97 24.61 -22.89
N THR A 164 -3.85 25.32 -22.75
CA THR A 164 -3.43 26.37 -23.68
C THR A 164 -1.90 26.40 -23.73
N GLY A 165 -1.33 26.98 -24.78
CA GLY A 165 0.12 27.24 -24.80
C GLY A 165 0.53 28.16 -23.63
N LEU A 166 1.70 27.91 -23.03
CA LEU A 166 2.19 28.64 -21.85
C LEU A 166 2.27 30.16 -22.07
N ALA A 167 2.61 30.59 -23.28
CA ALA A 167 2.63 32.02 -23.66
C ALA A 167 1.23 32.68 -23.60
N GLN A 168 0.17 31.89 -23.73
CA GLN A 168 -1.23 32.33 -23.81
C GLN A 168 -2.01 32.08 -22.52
N GLN A 169 -1.38 31.55 -21.47
CA GLN A 169 -2.03 31.10 -20.22
C GLN A 169 -2.91 32.15 -19.52
N ARG A 170 -2.70 33.44 -19.78
CA ARG A 170 -3.47 34.56 -19.22
C ARG A 170 -4.81 34.79 -19.93
N VAL A 171 -4.99 34.27 -21.14
CA VAL A 171 -6.19 34.50 -21.95
C VAL A 171 -7.14 33.32 -21.81
N LYS A 172 -8.14 33.46 -20.91
CA LYS A 172 -9.07 32.38 -20.56
C LYS A 172 -9.80 31.75 -21.76
N SER A 173 -10.14 32.55 -22.76
CA SER A 173 -10.85 32.08 -23.97
C SER A 173 -9.99 31.24 -24.92
N LEU A 174 -8.67 31.17 -24.70
CA LEU A 174 -7.76 30.35 -25.50
C LEU A 174 -7.54 28.95 -24.92
N TYR A 175 -8.10 28.66 -23.72
CA TYR A 175 -8.10 27.31 -23.20
C TYR A 175 -9.02 26.43 -24.04
N ARG A 176 -8.47 25.34 -24.54
CA ARG A 176 -9.15 24.32 -25.34
C ARG A 176 -9.38 23.11 -24.48
N GLU A 177 -10.57 22.54 -24.54
CA GLU A 177 -10.87 21.29 -23.83
C GLU A 177 -9.94 20.17 -24.34
N VAL A 178 -9.49 19.31 -23.43
CA VAL A 178 -8.84 18.06 -23.80
C VAL A 178 -9.87 17.18 -24.50
N SER A 179 -9.51 16.65 -25.66
CA SER A 179 -10.39 15.80 -26.47
C SER A 179 -10.57 14.42 -25.84
N GLY A 180 -11.62 13.69 -26.22
CA GLY A 180 -11.85 12.31 -25.75
C GLY A 180 -12.44 12.18 -24.33
N LEU A 181 -12.67 13.29 -23.61
CA LEU A 181 -13.38 13.24 -22.33
C LEU A 181 -14.83 12.76 -22.51
N PRO A 182 -15.33 11.81 -21.70
CA PRO A 182 -16.70 11.32 -21.78
C PRO A 182 -17.69 12.38 -21.31
N ILE A 183 -18.98 12.19 -21.59
CA ILE A 183 -20.05 13.05 -21.08
C ILE A 183 -20.26 12.75 -19.59
N CYS A 184 -20.22 13.77 -18.73
CA CYS A 184 -20.49 13.61 -17.30
C CYS A 184 -21.94 13.15 -17.11
N SER A 185 -22.17 12.08 -16.37
CA SER A 185 -23.50 11.47 -16.20
C SER A 185 -24.51 12.44 -15.58
N GLU A 186 -24.10 13.23 -14.58
CA GLU A 186 -24.97 14.21 -13.94
C GLU A 186 -25.24 15.44 -14.81
N SER A 187 -24.54 15.61 -15.93
CA SER A 187 -24.83 16.68 -16.89
C SER A 187 -26.11 16.44 -17.68
N LEU A 188 -26.53 15.17 -17.78
CA LEU A 188 -27.76 14.73 -18.43
C LEU A 188 -28.96 14.76 -17.47
N ASN A 189 -28.70 14.88 -16.17
CA ASN A 189 -29.72 14.83 -15.14
C ASN A 189 -30.30 16.23 -14.87
N PRO A 190 -31.58 16.50 -15.19
CA PRO A 190 -32.17 17.83 -15.01
C PRO A 190 -32.29 18.26 -13.53
N ARG A 191 -32.12 17.31 -12.58
CA ARG A 191 -32.10 17.63 -11.14
C ARG A 191 -30.79 18.28 -10.70
N PHE A 192 -29.72 18.09 -11.46
CA PHE A 192 -28.42 18.68 -11.16
C PHE A 192 -28.30 20.03 -11.87
N ARG A 193 -28.09 21.09 -11.08
CA ARG A 193 -27.92 22.43 -11.61
C ARG A 193 -26.49 22.59 -12.12
N TRP A 194 -26.36 22.54 -13.44
CA TRP A 194 -25.15 22.89 -14.16
C TRP A 194 -25.21 24.34 -14.60
N GLN A 195 -24.10 25.07 -14.49
CA GLN A 195 -24.05 26.44 -15.02
C GLN A 195 -24.04 26.40 -16.55
N SER A 196 -24.48 27.49 -17.20
CA SER A 196 -24.57 27.54 -18.67
C SER A 196 -23.21 27.44 -19.36
N GLY A 197 -22.13 27.83 -18.68
CA GLY A 197 -20.75 27.73 -19.18
C GLY A 197 -19.97 26.50 -18.72
N ASP A 198 -20.59 25.61 -17.93
CA ASP A 198 -19.92 24.39 -17.48
C ASP A 198 -19.80 23.38 -18.63
N PRO A 199 -18.61 22.83 -18.89
CA PRO A 199 -18.41 21.85 -19.95
C PRO A 199 -19.08 20.53 -19.61
N ARG A 200 -19.89 19.98 -20.51
CA ARG A 200 -20.68 18.75 -20.24
C ARG A 200 -19.85 17.47 -20.27
N THR A 201 -18.56 17.58 -20.57
CA THR A 201 -17.60 16.48 -20.68
C THR A 201 -16.61 16.52 -19.53
N GLY A 202 -16.13 15.35 -19.10
CA GLY A 202 -15.19 15.21 -18.01
C GLY A 202 -15.27 13.82 -17.40
N ILE A 203 -14.53 13.62 -16.31
CA ILE A 203 -14.46 12.36 -15.59
C ILE A 203 -15.29 12.43 -14.32
N ASP A 204 -16.27 11.56 -14.24
CA ASP A 204 -17.13 11.41 -13.08
C ASP A 204 -16.39 10.69 -11.94
N ILE A 205 -16.40 11.29 -10.75
CA ILE A 205 -15.73 10.76 -9.57
C ILE A 205 -16.62 10.87 -8.33
N ASN A 206 -16.48 9.91 -7.41
CA ASN A 206 -17.06 9.98 -6.08
C ASN A 206 -15.95 10.30 -5.07
N ILE A 207 -16.15 11.29 -4.22
CA ILE A 207 -15.23 11.62 -3.10
C ILE A 207 -15.13 10.50 -2.06
N TRP A 208 -16.18 9.72 -1.85
CA TRP A 208 -16.10 8.45 -1.12
C TRP A 208 -17.10 7.45 -1.69
N ARG A 209 -16.80 6.17 -1.51
CA ARG A 209 -17.68 5.05 -1.84
C ARG A 209 -18.02 4.28 -0.58
N GLN A 210 -19.27 3.88 -0.41
CA GLN A 210 -19.73 3.10 0.71
C GLN A 210 -19.80 1.62 0.31
N ASN A 211 -19.12 0.78 1.07
CA ASN A 211 -19.25 -0.67 1.00
C ASN A 211 -20.05 -1.16 2.20
N VAL A 212 -21.10 -1.95 1.94
CA VAL A 212 -21.99 -2.49 2.98
C VAL A 212 -21.91 -4.00 3.00
N GLU A 213 -21.49 -4.54 4.14
CA GLU A 213 -21.43 -5.99 4.36
C GLU A 213 -22.41 -6.41 5.46
N GLU A 214 -23.12 -7.52 5.24
CA GLU A 214 -23.93 -8.12 6.29
C GLU A 214 -23.06 -8.96 7.21
N VAL A 215 -23.11 -8.68 8.51
CA VAL A 215 -22.30 -9.39 9.51
C VAL A 215 -23.23 -10.10 10.49
N SER A 216 -22.98 -11.40 10.68
CA SER A 216 -23.67 -12.25 11.65
C SER A 216 -22.70 -12.69 12.74
N CYS A 217 -22.92 -12.28 13.99
CA CYS A 217 -22.11 -12.71 15.14
C CYS A 217 -22.98 -12.97 16.36
N SER A 218 -22.42 -13.69 17.33
CA SER A 218 -23.10 -14.08 18.57
C SER A 218 -23.35 -12.92 19.54
N SER A 219 -22.58 -11.83 19.44
CA SER A 219 -22.72 -10.64 20.29
C SER A 219 -22.35 -9.36 19.54
N THR A 220 -22.88 -8.22 20.00
CA THR A 220 -22.56 -6.88 19.48
C THR A 220 -21.07 -6.59 19.52
N LEU A 221 -20.39 -6.96 20.61
CA LEU A 221 -18.96 -6.72 20.78
C LEU A 221 -18.14 -7.52 19.75
N THR A 222 -18.51 -8.78 19.52
CA THR A 222 -17.86 -9.60 18.49
C THR A 222 -18.06 -9.00 17.09
N CYS A 223 -19.24 -8.46 16.79
CA CYS A 223 -19.48 -7.80 15.50
C CYS A 223 -18.73 -6.48 15.35
N GLN A 224 -18.58 -5.70 16.41
CA GLN A 224 -17.77 -4.49 16.39
C GLN A 224 -16.30 -4.82 16.10
N MET A 225 -15.76 -5.89 16.67
CA MET A 225 -14.38 -6.33 16.40
C MET A 225 -14.19 -6.94 15.01
N ALA A 226 -15.21 -7.62 14.48
CA ALA A 226 -15.16 -8.23 13.15
C ALA A 226 -15.37 -7.21 12.02
N CYS A 227 -15.95 -6.05 12.31
CA CYS A 227 -16.22 -5.01 11.34
C CYS A 227 -15.04 -4.02 11.29
N PRO A 228 -14.27 -3.95 10.18
CA PRO A 228 -13.20 -2.96 10.03
C PRO A 228 -13.72 -1.51 9.89
N GLY A 229 -15.03 -1.34 9.72
CA GLY A 229 -15.70 -0.05 9.58
C GLY A 229 -16.62 0.27 10.76
N VAL A 230 -17.75 0.94 10.46
CA VAL A 230 -18.77 1.25 11.46
C VAL A 230 -19.85 0.17 11.46
N TYR A 231 -19.92 -0.58 12.55
CA TYR A 231 -20.97 -1.58 12.75
C TYR A 231 -22.28 -0.91 13.21
N LYS A 232 -23.40 -1.28 12.57
CA LYS A 232 -24.75 -0.98 13.05
C LYS A 232 -25.50 -2.28 13.37
N PRO A 233 -26.01 -2.43 14.60
CA PRO A 233 -26.79 -3.60 14.97
C PRO A 233 -28.07 -3.65 14.14
N PRO A 234 -28.67 -4.85 13.98
CA PRO A 234 -29.92 -4.98 13.26
C PRO A 234 -31.04 -4.21 13.97
N THR A 235 -31.97 -3.66 13.18
CA THR A 235 -33.15 -2.96 13.72
C THR A 235 -34.26 -3.90 14.19
N SER A 236 -34.16 -5.19 13.87
CA SER A 236 -35.06 -6.24 14.34
C SER A 236 -34.32 -7.57 14.41
N ASP A 237 -34.78 -8.49 15.27
CA ASP A 237 -34.16 -9.81 15.48
C ASP A 237 -34.09 -10.69 14.22
N LEU A 238 -34.87 -10.34 13.19
CA LEU A 238 -34.89 -11.05 11.90
C LEU A 238 -33.86 -10.52 10.90
N LEU A 239 -33.19 -9.41 11.19
CA LEU A 239 -32.21 -8.79 10.30
C LEU A 239 -30.79 -9.07 10.81
N LYS A 240 -29.82 -9.13 9.89
CA LYS A 240 -28.41 -9.14 10.25
C LYS A 240 -27.91 -7.73 10.51
N GLY A 241 -26.89 -7.61 11.34
CA GLY A 241 -26.16 -6.35 11.49
C GLY A 241 -25.46 -5.97 10.19
N LYS A 242 -25.16 -4.68 10.03
CA LYS A 242 -24.47 -4.16 8.84
C LYS A 242 -23.14 -3.55 9.25
N CYS A 243 -22.08 -3.88 8.52
CA CYS A 243 -20.78 -3.23 8.61
C CYS A 243 -20.65 -2.26 7.44
N TYR A 244 -20.51 -0.98 7.76
CA TYR A 244 -20.30 0.08 6.77
C TYR A 244 -18.83 0.43 6.73
N THR A 245 -18.20 0.20 5.58
CA THR A 245 -16.84 0.67 5.31
C THR A 245 -16.87 1.69 4.20
N TYR A 246 -15.84 2.52 4.14
CA TYR A 246 -15.76 3.62 3.18
C TYR A 246 -14.40 3.59 2.51
N ASP A 247 -14.40 3.78 1.21
CA ASP A 247 -13.19 4.06 0.45
C ASP A 247 -13.18 5.56 0.19
N VAL A 248 -12.22 6.27 0.77
CA VAL A 248 -12.13 7.74 0.73
C VAL A 248 -11.13 8.16 -0.33
N LEU A 249 -11.47 9.17 -1.12
CA LEU A 249 -10.65 9.63 -2.24
C LEU A 249 -9.32 10.18 -1.72
N LYS A 250 -8.22 9.60 -2.20
CA LYS A 250 -6.87 9.99 -1.84
C LYS A 250 -6.24 10.91 -2.87
N SER A 251 -6.35 10.56 -4.15
CA SER A 251 -5.80 11.33 -5.27
C SER A 251 -6.58 11.08 -6.56
N ILE A 252 -6.44 12.02 -7.48
CA ILE A 252 -6.97 11.95 -8.84
C ILE A 252 -5.79 12.08 -9.79
N CYS A 253 -5.64 11.17 -10.74
CA CYS A 253 -4.59 11.22 -11.74
C CYS A 253 -5.14 10.87 -13.12
N LEU A 254 -5.01 11.82 -14.05
CA LEU A 254 -5.51 11.74 -15.41
C LEU A 254 -4.34 11.67 -16.40
N GLU A 255 -4.51 10.87 -17.44
CA GLU A 255 -3.53 10.72 -18.51
C GLU A 255 -3.98 11.45 -19.76
N VAL A 256 -3.03 12.13 -20.39
CA VAL A 256 -3.22 12.80 -21.67
C VAL A 256 -2.13 12.41 -22.66
N GLY A 257 -2.53 12.15 -23.90
CA GLY A 257 -1.62 11.89 -25.02
C GLY A 257 -1.64 13.05 -26.01
N LEU A 258 -0.50 13.30 -26.67
CA LEU A 258 -0.42 14.25 -27.77
C LEU A 258 -0.85 13.57 -29.07
N THR A 259 -1.81 14.17 -29.77
CA THR A 259 -2.22 13.77 -31.11
C THR A 259 -1.98 14.90 -32.09
N VAL A 260 -1.47 14.57 -33.27
CA VAL A 260 -1.30 15.54 -34.35
C VAL A 260 -2.33 15.24 -35.41
N ASP A 261 -3.19 16.22 -35.68
CA ASP A 261 -4.18 16.11 -36.75
C ASP A 261 -3.44 15.98 -38.10
N PRO A 262 -3.65 14.91 -38.88
CA PRO A 262 -2.88 14.68 -40.10
C PRO A 262 -3.14 15.75 -41.17
N GLU A 263 -4.33 16.38 -41.17
CA GLU A 263 -4.71 17.35 -42.18
C GLU A 263 -4.22 18.76 -41.83
N THR A 264 -4.42 19.19 -40.58
CA THR A 264 -4.09 20.56 -40.17
C THR A 264 -2.70 20.69 -39.56
N GLN A 265 -2.05 19.57 -39.22
CA GLN A 265 -0.82 19.51 -38.41
C GLN A 265 -0.99 20.20 -37.05
N GLU A 266 -2.22 20.34 -36.58
CA GLU A 266 -2.51 20.95 -35.30
C GLU A 266 -2.35 19.92 -34.17
N GLU A 267 -1.56 20.31 -33.17
CA GLU A 267 -1.37 19.54 -31.95
C GLU A 267 -2.61 19.64 -31.04
N LYS A 268 -3.12 18.47 -30.64
CA LYS A 268 -4.28 18.31 -29.77
C LYS A 268 -3.95 17.33 -28.65
N TRP A 269 -4.29 17.70 -27.41
CA TRP A 269 -4.21 16.79 -26.28
C TRP A 269 -5.51 15.99 -26.16
N GLU A 270 -5.37 14.68 -25.98
CA GLU A 270 -6.47 13.72 -25.88
C GLU A 270 -6.39 12.98 -24.54
N TYR A 271 -7.52 12.80 -23.87
CA TYR A 271 -7.63 12.02 -22.65
C TYR A 271 -7.43 10.53 -22.95
N ARG A 272 -6.54 9.87 -22.20
CA ARG A 272 -6.14 8.47 -22.43
C ARG A 272 -6.59 7.51 -21.33
N GLY A 273 -7.07 8.02 -20.20
CA GLY A 273 -7.48 7.20 -19.06
C GLY A 273 -6.98 7.78 -17.74
N GLY A 274 -7.01 6.96 -16.69
CA GLY A 274 -6.42 7.30 -15.40
C GLY A 274 -5.07 6.62 -15.19
N CYS A 275 -4.27 7.17 -14.27
CA CYS A 275 -2.91 6.68 -14.01
C CYS A 275 -2.87 5.41 -13.14
N PHE A 276 -3.97 5.05 -12.48
CA PHE A 276 -3.99 3.93 -11.53
C PHE A 276 -4.45 2.64 -12.21
N LYS A 277 -4.36 1.53 -11.46
CA LYS A 277 -4.77 0.19 -11.89
C LYS A 277 -6.12 0.18 -12.62
N ASN A 278 -6.18 -0.57 -13.73
CA ASN A 278 -7.33 -0.66 -14.64
C ASN A 278 -7.74 0.71 -15.25
N ASP A 279 -6.76 1.56 -15.56
CA ASP A 279 -6.96 2.91 -16.09
C ASP A 279 -7.86 3.77 -15.19
N SER A 280 -7.86 3.51 -13.89
CA SER A 280 -8.70 4.24 -12.93
C SER A 280 -8.15 5.66 -12.74
N PRO A 281 -8.99 6.71 -12.84
CA PRO A 281 -8.57 8.09 -12.64
C PRO A 281 -8.44 8.48 -11.16
N THR A 282 -8.87 7.60 -10.26
CA THR A 282 -8.98 7.87 -8.83
C THR A 282 -8.30 6.79 -8.04
N LEU A 283 -7.61 7.21 -7.00
CA LEU A 283 -7.12 6.35 -5.95
C LEU A 283 -7.95 6.56 -4.67
N TYR A 284 -8.36 5.46 -4.05
CA TYR A 284 -9.05 5.47 -2.78
C TYR A 284 -8.22 4.75 -1.71
N GLU A 285 -8.36 5.20 -0.47
CA GLU A 285 -7.83 4.52 0.72
C GLU A 285 -8.97 4.12 1.65
N ARG A 286 -8.75 3.11 2.50
CA ARG A 286 -9.75 2.72 3.49
C ARG A 286 -9.96 3.84 4.52
N GLY A 287 -11.20 4.31 4.63
CA GLY A 287 -11.62 5.26 5.64
C GLY A 287 -11.53 4.68 7.06
N ILE A 288 -10.94 5.43 7.97
CA ILE A 288 -10.74 5.05 9.37
C ILE A 288 -11.94 5.54 10.20
N PRO A 289 -12.64 4.65 10.91
CA PRO A 289 -13.73 5.03 11.81
C PRO A 289 -13.27 6.04 12.87
N GLY A 290 -14.10 7.06 13.14
CA GLY A 290 -13.81 8.15 14.06
C GLY A 290 -13.08 9.35 13.46
N THR A 291 -12.67 9.27 12.19
CA THR A 291 -11.97 10.36 11.49
C THR A 291 -12.95 11.28 10.75
N VAL A 292 -12.61 12.57 10.68
CA VAL A 292 -13.26 13.57 9.83
C VAL A 292 -12.36 13.85 8.65
N TYR A 293 -12.86 13.61 7.44
CA TYR A 293 -12.16 13.84 6.18
C TYR A 293 -12.68 15.12 5.54
N GLU A 294 -11.87 16.16 5.54
CA GLU A 294 -12.21 17.46 4.97
C GLU A 294 -11.85 17.57 3.48
N PHE A 295 -11.02 16.65 2.96
CA PHE A 295 -10.57 16.63 1.56
C PHE A 295 -9.98 17.97 1.08
N GLU A 296 -9.29 18.69 1.96
CA GLU A 296 -8.74 20.01 1.63
C GLU A 296 -7.60 19.97 0.62
N TYR A 297 -6.86 18.86 0.57
CA TYR A 297 -5.64 18.73 -0.22
C TYR A 297 -5.57 17.45 -1.04
N VAL A 298 -6.67 17.11 -1.73
CA VAL A 298 -6.67 15.98 -2.66
C VAL A 298 -5.93 16.41 -3.93
N PRO A 299 -4.78 15.81 -4.28
CA PRO A 299 -4.06 16.17 -5.49
C PRO A 299 -4.83 15.72 -6.72
N ILE A 300 -4.94 16.63 -7.68
CA ILE A 300 -5.37 16.39 -9.05
C ILE A 300 -4.13 16.50 -9.91
N GLU A 301 -3.74 15.40 -10.52
CA GLU A 301 -2.56 15.27 -11.38
C GLU A 301 -3.00 15.06 -12.83
N VAL A 302 -2.30 15.71 -13.75
CA VAL A 302 -2.37 15.40 -15.17
C VAL A 302 -0.98 15.06 -15.68
N ARG A 303 -0.85 13.86 -16.23
CA ARG A 303 0.40 13.26 -16.71
C ARG A 303 0.30 12.90 -18.18
N ALA A 304 1.44 12.81 -18.85
CA ALA A 304 1.49 12.22 -20.18
C ALA A 304 1.19 10.71 -20.08
N ASP A 305 0.55 10.12 -21.08
CA ASP A 305 0.15 8.71 -21.10
C ASP A 305 1.32 7.72 -20.96
N ASP A 306 2.47 8.03 -21.56
CA ASP A 306 3.70 7.24 -21.43
C ASP A 306 4.60 7.65 -20.24
N ASP A 307 4.10 8.44 -19.27
CA ASP A 307 4.85 8.73 -18.04
C ASP A 307 5.20 7.41 -17.31
N PRO A 308 6.48 7.13 -17.01
CA PRO A 308 6.86 5.89 -16.34
C PRO A 308 6.16 5.66 -14.98
N PHE A 309 5.73 6.73 -14.30
CA PHE A 309 4.85 6.60 -13.13
C PHE A 309 3.59 5.80 -13.45
N ASN A 310 2.93 6.10 -14.56
CA ASN A 310 1.68 5.47 -14.95
C ASN A 310 1.87 3.97 -15.21
N VAL A 311 2.98 3.60 -15.82
CA VAL A 311 3.34 2.20 -16.08
C VAL A 311 3.44 1.44 -14.75
N ALA A 312 4.24 1.97 -13.82
CA ALA A 312 4.42 1.40 -12.49
C ALA A 312 3.09 1.33 -11.70
N ALA A 313 2.32 2.42 -11.70
CA ALA A 313 1.03 2.49 -11.01
C ALA A 313 -0.03 1.53 -11.59
N LYS A 314 -0.09 1.36 -12.92
CA LYS A 314 -1.04 0.44 -13.57
C LYS A 314 -0.68 -1.03 -13.39
N GLU A 315 0.61 -1.35 -13.46
CA GLU A 315 1.11 -2.71 -13.23
C GLU A 315 0.97 -3.11 -11.74
N GLY A 316 0.66 -2.15 -10.86
CA GLY A 316 0.43 -2.39 -9.45
C GLY A 316 1.72 -2.59 -8.67
N THR A 317 2.86 -2.11 -9.20
CA THR A 317 4.12 -2.06 -8.43
C THR A 317 4.05 -1.02 -7.34
N ILE A 318 3.30 0.05 -7.59
CA ILE A 318 2.85 1.02 -6.59
C ILE A 318 1.51 0.51 -6.07
N SER A 319 1.52 -0.52 -5.22
CA SER A 319 0.28 -1.04 -4.65
C SER A 319 -0.17 -0.17 -3.48
N ASP A 320 -1.36 0.43 -3.59
CA ASP A 320 -1.93 1.35 -2.60
C ASP A 320 -2.46 0.70 -1.32
N GLU A 321 -2.50 -0.62 -1.24
CA GLU A 321 -2.87 -1.32 -0.02
C GLU A 321 -1.94 -2.52 0.18
N ASP A 322 -1.22 -2.43 1.29
CA ASP A 322 -0.43 -3.38 2.07
C ASP A 322 -1.11 -4.75 2.29
N SER A 323 -1.58 -5.35 1.20
CA SER A 323 -2.20 -6.67 1.10
C SER A 323 -1.32 -7.65 0.35
N GLY A 324 -0.21 -7.16 -0.23
CA GLY A 324 0.96 -8.01 -0.43
C GLY A 324 1.26 -8.61 0.93
N VAL A 325 1.13 -9.93 1.04
CA VAL A 325 1.69 -10.68 2.16
C VAL A 325 3.12 -10.20 2.25
N ASP A 326 3.42 -9.29 3.19
CA ASP A 326 4.68 -8.57 3.20
C ASP A 326 5.77 -9.64 3.14
N LEU A 327 6.46 -9.76 2.01
CA LEU A 327 7.36 -10.87 1.77
C LEU A 327 8.55 -10.77 2.74
N SER A 328 8.70 -9.60 3.38
CA SER A 328 9.52 -9.39 4.57
C SER A 328 9.15 -10.37 5.70
N PHE A 329 7.89 -10.80 5.81
CA PHE A 329 7.43 -11.82 6.75
C PHE A 329 8.14 -13.16 6.53
N PHE A 330 8.35 -13.57 5.28
CA PHE A 330 9.12 -14.79 4.99
C PHE A 330 10.61 -14.60 5.30
N GLY A 331 11.17 -13.43 5.03
CA GLY A 331 12.53 -13.07 5.48
C GLY A 331 12.69 -13.11 7.00
N TRP A 332 11.72 -12.55 7.73
CA TRP A 332 11.67 -12.54 9.18
C TRP A 332 11.49 -13.94 9.77
N LEU A 333 10.60 -14.76 9.21
CA LEU A 333 10.43 -16.17 9.58
C LEU A 333 11.72 -16.97 9.36
N SER A 334 12.41 -16.74 8.24
CA SER A 334 13.71 -17.36 7.95
C SER A 334 14.75 -16.98 9.01
N TRP A 335 14.84 -15.69 9.34
CA TRP A 335 15.77 -15.17 10.35
C TRP A 335 15.48 -15.68 11.76
N LEU A 336 14.20 -15.77 12.14
CA LEU A 336 13.79 -16.38 13.41
C LEU A 336 14.16 -17.86 13.48
N ALA A 337 13.84 -18.63 12.44
CA ALA A 337 14.16 -20.06 12.39
C ALA A 337 15.69 -20.29 12.49
N PHE A 338 16.47 -19.47 11.79
CA PHE A 338 17.94 -19.48 11.89
C PHE A 338 18.42 -19.15 13.31
N SER A 339 17.86 -18.11 13.92
CA SER A 339 18.23 -17.68 15.28
C SER A 339 17.96 -18.79 16.31
N PHE A 340 16.81 -19.48 16.23
CA PHE A 340 16.52 -20.62 17.09
C PHE A 340 17.48 -21.80 16.86
N ALA A 341 17.86 -22.07 15.61
CA ALA A 341 18.84 -23.11 15.31
C ALA A 341 20.23 -22.80 15.90
N VAL A 342 20.68 -21.54 15.82
CA VAL A 342 21.96 -21.09 16.40
C VAL A 342 21.94 -21.21 17.93
N ILE A 343 20.88 -20.71 18.58
CA ILE A 343 20.74 -20.79 20.05
C ILE A 343 20.71 -22.27 20.49
N GLY A 344 19.93 -23.11 19.80
CA GLY A 344 19.87 -24.55 20.08
C GLY A 344 21.24 -25.23 19.94
N GLY A 345 21.98 -24.88 18.89
CA GLY A 345 23.35 -25.37 18.67
C GLY A 345 24.32 -24.96 19.78
N LEU A 346 24.28 -23.70 20.23
CA LEU A 346 25.11 -23.22 21.34
C LEU A 346 24.78 -23.94 22.66
N VAL A 347 23.50 -24.14 22.98
CA VAL A 347 23.07 -24.86 24.19
C VAL A 347 23.56 -26.31 24.17
N LEU A 348 23.50 -27.00 23.03
CA LEU A 348 24.07 -28.35 22.90
C LEU A 348 25.59 -28.34 23.05
N GLY A 349 26.27 -27.37 22.44
CA GLY A 349 27.73 -27.23 22.52
C GLY A 349 28.22 -27.05 23.95
N VAL A 350 27.61 -26.13 24.71
CA VAL A 350 27.92 -25.90 26.13
C VAL A 350 27.62 -27.15 26.97
N SER A 351 26.46 -27.78 26.74
CA SER A 351 26.06 -28.99 27.47
C SER A 351 27.02 -30.15 27.22
N TYR A 352 27.48 -30.31 25.97
CA TYR A 352 28.46 -31.32 25.59
C TYR A 352 29.84 -31.04 26.20
N GLY A 353 30.29 -29.78 26.17
CA GLY A 353 31.54 -29.35 26.81
C GLY A 353 31.55 -29.64 28.31
N ALA A 354 30.47 -29.29 29.01
CA ALA A 354 30.30 -29.59 30.43
C ALA A 354 30.35 -31.11 30.71
N LEU A 355 29.73 -31.92 29.86
CA LEU A 355 29.76 -33.38 29.97
C LEU A 355 31.17 -33.95 29.77
N GLN A 356 31.97 -33.37 28.86
CA GLN A 356 33.35 -33.80 28.63
C GLN A 356 34.26 -33.44 29.81
N VAL A 357 34.09 -32.27 30.43
CA VAL A 357 34.82 -31.89 31.64
C VAL A 357 34.52 -32.84 32.80
N LEU A 358 33.25 -33.23 32.97
CA LEU A 358 32.84 -34.22 33.97
C LEU A 358 33.42 -35.62 33.71
N LYS A 359 33.65 -35.99 32.45
CA LYS A 359 34.29 -37.27 32.08
C LYS A 359 35.80 -37.27 32.26
N GLY A 360 36.47 -36.14 32.02
CA GLY A 360 37.92 -36.02 32.16
C GLY A 360 38.42 -35.82 33.60
N THR A 361 37.49 -35.61 34.55
CA THR A 361 37.78 -35.50 36.00
C THR A 361 37.53 -36.81 36.76
N GLN A 362 37.11 -37.87 36.07
CA GLN A 362 37.10 -39.26 36.56
C GLN A 362 38.35 -39.98 36.06
#